data_AF-A0A7C3G3N7-F1
#
_entry.id   AF-A0A7C3G3N7-F1
#
_cell.length_a   1.000
_cell.length_b   1.000
_cell.length_c   1.000
_cell.angle_alpha   90.00
_cell.angle_beta   90.00
_cell.angle_gamma   90.00
#
_symmetry.space_group_name_H-M   'P 1'
#
loop_
_entity.id
_entity.type
_entity.pdbx_description
1 polymer ?
#
loop_
_entity_poly.entity_id
_entity_poly.type
_entity_poly.pdbx_seq_one_letter_code
_entity_poly.pdbx_strand_id
1 'polypeptide(L)'
;LIPDNIDVSINAKIKKLLYTNIDLKDFSGKLLVKDSKVKMQNVTARTFGGQVEADGYYDTKDAKNPKYKLAYDIKKFDFRNSFKKLNTIQKLAPIAQYIQGNFSSKMTLEGVVGKDMMPDLNTLTADGFLQTVNGFITNFKPLNEIGDKLNIKKLKSHKINLKGTKNWFEVKDGRVVVKEFPLKYQGIDMKIAGSHGISQDIDYDILAKIPTKLIDKNPVGSAAKKGLALLNSQASKLGLNIDAGEFVNVKIKLTGSISKPKVSFKLVGSGGTSVKEVVTQKLNEVKDSVITEVKEVVDNQKEKLEAEARAKKAALEKEMNARIKRINDAAEKSANKVREEGKKAAAQVKTEGYKQADLLVQKAGSNPFKKKAAQIAAKKLKKETDKKADQIIQKANKNADKITQQADQKTAKIKKEYQDRIDKL
;
A
#
# COMPACT_ATOMS: atom_id res chain seq x y z
N LEU A 1 1.32 -24.97 -1.70
CA LEU A 1 1.53 -24.95 -0.23
C LEU A 1 3.00 -25.26 0.03
N ILE A 2 3.61 -24.61 1.01
CA ILE A 2 5.01 -24.87 1.41
C ILE A 2 4.97 -25.79 2.64
N PRO A 3 5.58 -26.98 2.60
CA PRO A 3 5.62 -27.87 3.76
C PRO A 3 6.28 -27.21 4.98
N ASP A 4 5.81 -27.54 6.18
CA ASP A 4 6.32 -27.01 7.46
C ASP A 4 7.62 -27.70 7.91
N ASN A 5 7.84 -28.93 7.46
CA ASN A 5 9.00 -29.76 7.77
C ASN A 5 10.23 -29.53 6.87
N ILE A 6 10.25 -28.46 6.08
CA ILE A 6 11.37 -28.12 5.19
C ILE A 6 12.11 -26.89 5.72
N ASP A 7 13.41 -27.06 5.96
CA ASP A 7 14.37 -25.98 6.25
C ASP A 7 15.51 -26.04 5.23
N VAL A 8 15.43 -25.21 4.19
CA VAL A 8 16.35 -25.25 3.04
C VAL A 8 16.76 -23.83 2.66
N SER A 9 18.05 -23.64 2.40
CA SER A 9 18.61 -22.42 1.82
C SER A 9 19.11 -22.71 0.40
N ILE A 10 18.51 -22.07 -0.60
CA ILE A 10 18.86 -22.21 -2.02
C ILE A 10 19.51 -20.91 -2.49
N ASN A 11 20.70 -21.01 -3.08
CA ASN A 11 21.31 -19.90 -3.83
C ASN A 11 21.12 -20.17 -5.32
N ALA A 12 20.26 -19.39 -5.96
CA ALA A 12 19.95 -19.56 -7.37
C ALA A 12 20.82 -18.62 -8.22
N LYS A 13 21.45 -19.17 -9.27
CA LYS A 13 22.11 -18.43 -10.35
C LYS A 13 21.71 -19.06 -11.66
N ILE A 14 20.76 -18.46 -12.37
CA ILE A 14 20.11 -19.03 -13.54
C ILE A 14 20.26 -18.05 -14.70
N LYS A 15 20.96 -18.47 -15.77
CA LYS A 15 21.18 -17.62 -16.96
C LYS A 15 19.87 -17.19 -17.62
N LYS A 16 18.89 -18.09 -17.70
CA LYS A 16 17.56 -17.83 -18.26
C LYS A 16 16.52 -18.58 -17.44
N LEU A 17 15.61 -17.85 -16.81
CA LEU A 17 14.47 -18.38 -16.07
C LEU A 17 13.20 -17.94 -16.81
N LEU A 18 12.38 -18.90 -17.21
CA LEU A 18 11.04 -18.63 -17.73
C LEU A 18 10.05 -18.80 -16.57
N TYR A 19 9.37 -17.72 -16.20
CA TYR A 19 8.29 -17.75 -15.22
C TYR A 19 6.99 -17.35 -15.91
N THR A 20 6.08 -18.30 -16.09
CA THR A 20 4.83 -18.12 -16.85
C THR A 20 5.09 -17.53 -18.24
N ASN A 21 4.76 -16.25 -18.47
CA ASN A 21 4.97 -15.52 -19.71
C ASN A 21 6.16 -14.53 -19.63
N ILE A 22 6.91 -14.52 -18.53
CA ILE A 22 8.00 -13.59 -18.24
C ILE A 22 9.35 -14.28 -18.44
N ASP A 23 10.15 -13.70 -19.35
CA ASP A 23 11.55 -14.07 -19.53
C ASP A 23 12.42 -13.26 -18.57
N LEU A 24 13.09 -13.97 -17.66
CA LEU A 24 14.08 -13.41 -16.74
C LEU A 24 15.47 -13.85 -17.20
N LYS A 25 16.35 -12.90 -17.49
CA LYS A 25 17.75 -13.15 -17.84
C LYS A 25 18.63 -12.84 -16.63
N ASP A 26 19.67 -13.66 -16.44
CA ASP A 26 20.65 -13.54 -15.35
C ASP A 26 19.97 -13.42 -13.98
N PHE A 27 19.03 -14.33 -13.73
CA PHE A 27 18.36 -14.42 -12.46
C PHE A 27 19.36 -14.85 -11.38
N SER A 28 19.45 -14.08 -10.31
CA SER A 28 20.25 -14.42 -9.13
C SER A 28 19.46 -14.10 -7.87
N GLY A 29 19.61 -14.89 -6.83
CA GLY A 29 18.96 -14.59 -5.54
C GLY A 29 19.07 -15.73 -4.55
N LYS A 30 18.75 -15.44 -3.29
CA LYS A 30 18.70 -16.43 -2.21
C LYS A 30 17.26 -16.70 -1.81
N LEU A 31 16.90 -17.99 -1.76
CA LEU A 31 15.61 -18.47 -1.28
C LEU A 31 15.82 -19.18 0.06
N LEU A 32 15.13 -18.73 1.09
CA LEU A 32 15.10 -19.38 2.40
C LEU A 32 13.71 -19.98 2.60
N VAL A 33 13.62 -21.30 2.62
CA VAL A 33 12.40 -22.04 2.87
C VAL A 33 12.42 -22.53 4.31
N LYS A 34 11.50 -22.05 5.13
CA LYS A 34 11.38 -22.46 6.54
C LYS A 34 9.98 -22.13 7.06
N ASP A 35 9.43 -23.00 7.92
CA ASP A 35 8.14 -22.78 8.59
C ASP A 35 7.00 -22.43 7.60
N SER A 36 6.83 -23.21 6.52
CA SER A 36 5.81 -22.97 5.48
C SER A 36 5.90 -21.60 4.79
N LYS A 37 7.10 -21.00 4.78
CA LYS A 37 7.38 -19.68 4.20
C LYS A 37 8.62 -19.74 3.32
N VAL A 38 8.54 -19.12 2.13
CA VAL A 38 9.71 -18.84 1.30
C VAL A 38 10.04 -17.35 1.41
N LYS A 39 11.25 -17.03 1.84
CA LYS A 39 11.79 -15.67 1.81
C LYS A 39 12.76 -15.55 0.63
N MET A 40 12.54 -14.55 -0.20
CA MET A 40 13.38 -14.18 -1.32
C MET A 40 14.26 -13.01 -0.88
N GLN A 41 15.57 -13.14 -1.08
CA GLN A 41 16.54 -12.10 -0.70
C GLN A 41 17.48 -11.79 -1.86
N ASN A 42 17.75 -10.50 -2.06
CA ASN A 42 18.67 -9.99 -3.06
C ASN A 42 18.39 -10.58 -4.45
N VAL A 43 17.10 -10.68 -4.82
CA VAL A 43 16.71 -11.18 -6.14
C VAL A 43 17.08 -10.12 -7.16
N THR A 44 17.81 -10.51 -8.19
CA THR A 44 18.12 -9.66 -9.34
C THR A 44 17.81 -10.38 -10.63
N ALA A 45 17.30 -9.65 -11.62
CA ALA A 45 17.09 -10.18 -12.97
C ALA A 45 17.01 -9.04 -14.00
N ARG A 46 17.29 -9.38 -15.26
CA ARG A 46 17.03 -8.51 -16.42
C ARG A 46 15.77 -8.98 -17.13
N THR A 47 14.81 -8.08 -17.31
CA THR A 47 13.54 -8.35 -18.01
C THR A 47 12.90 -7.05 -18.48
N PHE A 48 11.90 -7.12 -19.36
CA PHE A 48 11.17 -5.95 -19.87
C PHE A 48 12.05 -4.80 -20.39
N GLY A 49 13.26 -5.11 -20.88
CA GLY A 49 14.24 -4.11 -21.34
C GLY A 49 15.05 -3.42 -20.24
N GLY A 50 14.84 -3.77 -18.97
CA GLY A 50 15.52 -3.19 -17.82
C GLY A 50 15.98 -4.23 -16.80
N GLN A 51 16.18 -3.78 -15.57
CA GLN A 51 16.64 -4.58 -14.44
C GLN A 51 15.67 -4.45 -13.26
N VAL A 52 15.50 -5.53 -12.51
CA VAL A 52 14.79 -5.53 -11.23
C VAL A 52 15.71 -6.04 -10.14
N GLU A 53 15.63 -5.39 -8.98
CA GLU A 53 16.10 -5.87 -7.69
C GLU A 53 14.87 -6.07 -6.81
N ALA A 54 14.77 -7.17 -6.08
CA ALA A 54 13.60 -7.47 -5.26
C ALA A 54 13.94 -8.29 -4.01
N ASP A 55 13.16 -8.03 -2.96
CA ASP A 55 13.11 -8.80 -1.73
C ASP A 55 11.66 -9.08 -1.39
N GLY A 56 11.40 -10.21 -0.74
CA GLY A 56 10.04 -10.53 -0.39
C GLY A 56 9.86 -11.84 0.35
N TYR A 57 8.61 -12.20 0.56
CA TYR A 57 8.26 -13.51 1.03
C TYR A 57 6.89 -13.95 0.52
N TYR A 58 6.71 -15.26 0.51
CA TYR A 58 5.43 -15.93 0.35
C TYR A 58 5.23 -16.86 1.55
N ASP A 59 4.13 -16.70 2.26
CA ASP A 59 3.84 -17.32 3.55
C ASP A 59 2.53 -18.11 3.46
N THR A 60 2.63 -19.42 3.61
CA THR A 60 1.50 -20.35 3.50
C THR A 60 1.08 -20.94 4.86
N LYS A 61 1.48 -20.34 5.98
CA LYS A 61 1.07 -20.78 7.33
C LYS A 61 -0.46 -20.77 7.49
N ASP A 62 -1.13 -19.77 6.93
CA ASP A 62 -2.56 -19.82 6.68
C ASP A 62 -2.79 -20.30 5.24
N ALA A 63 -3.04 -21.59 5.09
CA ALA A 63 -3.28 -22.22 3.79
C ALA A 63 -4.48 -21.64 3.04
N LYS A 64 -5.47 -21.06 3.76
CA LYS A 64 -6.66 -20.46 3.13
C LYS A 64 -6.39 -19.06 2.60
N ASN A 65 -5.47 -18.32 3.23
CA ASN A 65 -5.09 -16.97 2.84
C ASN A 65 -3.57 -16.82 2.78
N PRO A 66 -2.89 -17.43 1.79
CA PRO A 66 -1.44 -17.29 1.64
C PRO A 66 -1.04 -15.83 1.47
N LYS A 67 -0.16 -15.34 2.33
CA LYS A 67 0.27 -13.93 2.31
C LYS A 67 1.54 -13.76 1.52
N TYR A 68 1.68 -12.61 0.88
CA TYR A 68 2.92 -12.22 0.25
C TYR A 68 3.30 -10.79 0.62
N LYS A 69 4.60 -10.52 0.55
CA LYS A 69 5.15 -9.17 0.53
C LYS A 69 6.27 -9.13 -0.49
N LEU A 70 6.29 -8.10 -1.32
CA LEU A 70 7.30 -7.87 -2.33
C LEU A 70 7.72 -6.40 -2.27
N ALA A 71 9.00 -6.15 -2.05
CA ALA A 71 9.62 -4.85 -2.23
C ALA A 71 10.52 -4.95 -3.45
N TYR A 72 10.42 -4.01 -4.38
CA TYR A 72 11.25 -3.99 -5.58
C TYR A 72 11.82 -2.61 -5.87
N ASP A 73 12.93 -2.62 -6.61
CA ASP A 73 13.53 -1.49 -7.31
C ASP A 73 13.71 -1.88 -8.78
N ILE A 74 12.95 -1.23 -9.65
CA ILE A 74 12.94 -1.45 -11.09
C ILE A 74 13.65 -0.29 -11.77
N LYS A 75 14.55 -0.61 -12.69
CA LYS A 75 15.31 0.34 -13.50
C LYS A 75 14.98 0.12 -14.98
N LYS A 76 14.42 1.15 -15.62
CA LYS A 76 14.18 1.24 -17.08
C LYS A 76 13.33 0.10 -17.68
N PHE A 77 12.26 -0.31 -17.02
CA PHE A 77 11.28 -1.21 -17.64
C PHE A 77 10.50 -0.51 -18.74
N ASP A 78 10.20 -1.21 -19.83
CA ASP A 78 9.36 -0.72 -20.92
C ASP A 78 7.87 -0.75 -20.51
N PHE A 79 7.16 0.37 -20.70
CA PHE A 79 5.75 0.49 -20.31
C PHE A 79 4.84 -0.53 -21.00
N ARG A 80 4.98 -0.70 -22.32
CA ARG A 80 4.07 -1.53 -23.11
C ARG A 80 4.28 -3.02 -22.87
N ASN A 81 5.53 -3.45 -22.83
CA ASN A 81 5.88 -4.84 -22.56
C ASN A 81 5.45 -5.22 -21.13
N SER A 82 5.66 -4.33 -20.17
CA SER A 82 5.24 -4.53 -18.79
C SER A 82 3.70 -4.60 -18.69
N PHE A 83 2.97 -3.66 -19.32
CA PHE A 83 1.52 -3.68 -19.37
C PHE A 83 0.97 -4.97 -20.03
N LYS A 84 1.58 -5.44 -21.12
CA LYS A 84 1.13 -6.66 -21.80
C LYS A 84 1.27 -7.93 -20.97
N LYS A 85 2.33 -8.05 -20.16
CA LYS A 85 2.63 -9.29 -19.42
C LYS A 85 2.22 -9.27 -17.95
N LEU A 86 2.07 -8.10 -17.33
CA LEU A 86 1.81 -7.96 -15.89
C LEU A 86 0.38 -7.48 -15.61
N ASN A 87 -0.48 -8.40 -15.16
CA ASN A 87 -1.87 -8.11 -14.77
C ASN A 87 -1.96 -7.00 -13.72
N THR A 88 -1.02 -6.95 -12.77
CA THR A 88 -0.95 -5.91 -11.75
C THR A 88 -0.79 -4.51 -12.36
N ILE A 89 0.03 -4.35 -13.42
CA ILE A 89 0.18 -3.06 -14.11
C ILE A 89 -1.08 -2.73 -14.90
N GLN A 90 -1.71 -3.72 -15.54
CA GLN A 90 -2.97 -3.49 -16.27
C GLN A 90 -4.07 -2.92 -15.37
N LYS A 91 -4.11 -3.39 -14.12
CA LYS A 91 -5.14 -3.04 -13.15
C LYS A 91 -4.79 -1.77 -12.35
N LEU A 92 -3.55 -1.61 -11.91
CA LEU A 92 -3.11 -0.48 -11.07
C LEU A 92 -2.61 0.73 -11.86
N ALA A 93 -2.23 0.56 -13.14
CA ALA A 93 -1.73 1.65 -13.97
C ALA A 93 -2.19 1.49 -15.43
N PRO A 94 -3.51 1.46 -15.71
CA PRO A 94 -4.05 1.28 -17.06
C PRO A 94 -3.56 2.33 -18.07
N ILE A 95 -3.15 3.51 -17.59
CA ILE A 95 -2.53 4.55 -18.42
C ILE A 95 -1.25 4.07 -19.13
N ALA A 96 -0.54 3.07 -18.59
CA ALA A 96 0.68 2.52 -19.16
C ALA A 96 0.50 1.98 -20.59
N GLN A 97 -0.70 1.52 -20.95
CA GLN A 97 -1.02 1.08 -22.33
C GLN A 97 -0.75 2.18 -23.37
N TYR A 98 -0.96 3.43 -22.99
CA TYR A 98 -0.89 4.59 -23.88
C TYR A 98 0.50 5.24 -23.92
N ILE A 99 1.42 4.78 -23.07
CA ILE A 99 2.76 5.35 -22.92
C ILE A 99 3.77 4.51 -23.72
N GLN A 100 4.53 5.18 -24.58
CA GLN A 100 5.70 4.61 -25.24
C GLN A 100 6.94 5.12 -24.52
N GLY A 101 7.80 4.22 -24.05
CA GLY A 101 9.02 4.57 -23.33
C GLY A 101 9.28 3.66 -22.15
N ASN A 102 10.06 4.14 -21.19
CA ASN A 102 10.52 3.39 -20.04
C ASN A 102 10.36 4.13 -18.72
N PHE A 103 10.24 3.36 -17.64
CA PHE A 103 10.10 3.85 -16.28
C PHE A 103 11.03 3.12 -15.32
N SER A 104 11.31 3.80 -14.21
CA SER A 104 11.88 3.20 -13.02
C SER A 104 10.85 3.31 -11.90
N SER A 105 10.84 2.36 -10.97
CA SER A 105 9.88 2.35 -9.88
C SER A 105 10.46 1.69 -8.64
N LYS A 106 10.14 2.22 -7.48
CA LYS A 106 10.37 1.58 -6.19
C LYS A 106 9.03 1.42 -5.52
N MET A 107 8.68 0.19 -5.13
CA MET A 107 7.37 -0.09 -4.55
C MET A 107 7.49 -1.21 -3.52
N THR A 108 6.71 -1.09 -2.46
CA THR A 108 6.38 -2.20 -1.56
C THR A 108 4.93 -2.57 -1.79
N LEU A 109 4.65 -3.85 -2.00
CA LEU A 109 3.28 -4.38 -2.06
C LEU A 109 3.13 -5.59 -1.16
N GLU A 110 1.97 -5.73 -0.55
CA GLU A 110 1.59 -6.89 0.24
C GLU A 110 0.11 -7.19 0.07
N GLY A 111 -0.25 -8.45 0.29
CA GLY A 111 -1.62 -8.91 0.11
C GLY A 111 -1.73 -10.43 0.26
N VAL A 112 -2.86 -10.95 -0.20
CA VAL A 112 -3.15 -12.38 -0.26
C VAL A 112 -3.00 -12.88 -1.70
N VAL A 113 -2.51 -14.09 -1.87
CA VAL A 113 -2.49 -14.79 -3.16
C VAL A 113 -3.76 -15.65 -3.27
N GLY A 114 -4.48 -15.49 -4.39
CA GLY A 114 -5.64 -16.29 -4.73
C GLY A 114 -5.30 -17.75 -5.09
N LYS A 115 -6.33 -18.57 -5.29
CA LYS A 115 -6.18 -19.99 -5.65
C LYS A 115 -5.50 -20.20 -7.01
N ASP A 116 -5.57 -19.20 -7.88
CA ASP A 116 -4.94 -19.14 -9.19
C ASP A 116 -3.48 -18.66 -9.15
N MET A 117 -2.90 -18.51 -7.95
CA MET A 117 -1.57 -17.97 -7.71
C MET A 117 -1.40 -16.50 -8.17
N MET A 118 -2.50 -15.76 -8.37
CA MET A 118 -2.48 -14.33 -8.64
C MET A 118 -2.71 -13.52 -7.36
N PRO A 119 -2.15 -12.29 -7.26
CA PRO A 119 -2.52 -11.38 -6.19
C PRO A 119 -4.01 -11.09 -6.16
N ASP A 120 -4.66 -11.27 -5.01
CA ASP A 120 -5.99 -10.74 -4.77
C ASP A 120 -5.90 -9.22 -4.60
N LEU A 121 -6.24 -8.51 -5.67
CA LEU A 121 -6.12 -7.06 -5.75
C LEU A 121 -7.01 -6.31 -4.75
N ASN A 122 -8.05 -6.94 -4.21
CA ASN A 122 -8.89 -6.33 -3.17
C ASN A 122 -8.17 -6.28 -1.81
N THR A 123 -7.25 -7.20 -1.58
CA THR A 123 -6.41 -7.26 -0.36
C THR A 123 -5.09 -6.52 -0.52
N LEU A 124 -4.79 -6.06 -1.74
CA LEU A 124 -3.50 -5.48 -2.08
C LEU A 124 -3.38 -4.10 -1.41
N THR A 125 -2.33 -3.97 -0.61
CA THR A 125 -1.84 -2.68 -0.13
C THR A 125 -0.48 -2.42 -0.76
N ALA A 126 -0.27 -1.21 -1.25
CA ALA A 126 1.03 -0.82 -1.79
C ALA A 126 1.33 0.65 -1.53
N ASP A 127 2.62 0.96 -1.39
CA ASP A 127 3.15 2.31 -1.41
C ASP A 127 4.30 2.35 -2.41
N GLY A 128 4.31 3.37 -3.25
CA GLY A 128 5.19 3.35 -4.41
C GLY A 128 5.55 4.71 -4.98
N PHE A 129 6.64 4.66 -5.72
CA PHE A 129 7.20 5.73 -6.51
C PHE A 129 7.39 5.23 -7.94
N LEU A 130 7.04 6.06 -8.91
CA LEU A 130 7.30 5.82 -10.33
C LEU A 130 7.91 7.08 -10.96
N GLN A 131 9.02 6.88 -11.65
CA GLN A 131 9.64 7.88 -12.50
C GLN A 131 9.60 7.43 -13.95
N THR A 132 9.04 8.27 -14.82
CA THR A 132 9.19 8.10 -16.26
C THR A 132 10.60 8.53 -16.65
N VAL A 133 11.42 7.59 -17.13
CA VAL A 133 12.81 7.87 -17.53
C VAL A 133 12.81 8.54 -18.90
N ASN A 134 12.05 8.00 -19.84
CA ASN A 134 11.66 8.65 -21.09
C ASN A 134 10.28 8.14 -21.44
N GLY A 135 9.42 9.00 -21.98
CA GLY A 135 8.20 8.49 -22.58
C GLY A 135 7.29 9.56 -23.12
N PHE A 136 6.39 9.13 -23.98
CA PHE A 136 5.32 9.96 -24.49
C PHE A 136 4.00 9.21 -24.47
N ILE A 137 2.95 9.92 -24.09
CA ILE A 137 1.59 9.38 -24.15
C ILE A 137 0.95 9.74 -25.50
N THR A 138 0.20 8.78 -26.05
CA THR A 138 -0.50 8.91 -27.34
C THR A 138 -1.91 8.34 -27.24
N ASN A 139 -2.85 8.90 -28.00
CA ASN A 139 -4.21 8.37 -28.15
C ASN A 139 -4.95 8.16 -26.82
N PHE A 140 -4.74 9.06 -25.86
CA PHE A 140 -5.34 8.96 -24.53
C PHE A 140 -6.61 9.81 -24.46
N LYS A 141 -7.77 9.13 -24.46
CA LYS A 141 -9.10 9.77 -24.52
C LYS A 141 -9.32 10.88 -23.48
N PRO A 142 -8.91 10.74 -22.19
CA PRO A 142 -9.08 11.83 -21.24
C PRO A 142 -8.44 13.15 -21.66
N LEU A 143 -7.26 13.12 -22.30
CA LEU A 143 -6.61 14.33 -22.81
C LEU A 143 -7.37 14.90 -24.01
N ASN A 144 -7.87 14.05 -24.89
CA ASN A 144 -8.68 14.47 -26.04
C ASN A 144 -9.96 15.18 -25.58
N GLU A 145 -10.70 14.61 -24.62
CA GLU A 145 -11.92 15.21 -24.07
C GLU A 145 -11.65 16.55 -23.38
N ILE A 146 -10.53 16.68 -22.65
CA ILE A 146 -10.13 17.96 -22.08
C ILE A 146 -9.82 18.98 -23.19
N GLY A 147 -9.08 18.57 -24.21
CA GLY A 147 -8.77 19.39 -25.38
C GLY A 147 -10.00 19.84 -26.14
N ASP A 148 -11.00 18.98 -26.29
CA ASP A 148 -12.29 19.30 -26.92
C ASP A 148 -13.10 20.30 -26.09
N LYS A 149 -13.21 20.08 -24.78
CA LYS A 149 -14.00 20.97 -23.90
C LYS A 149 -13.36 22.33 -23.66
N LEU A 150 -12.04 22.43 -23.69
CA LEU A 150 -11.34 23.72 -23.55
C LEU A 150 -10.95 24.34 -24.89
N ASN A 151 -11.30 23.68 -26.00
CA ASN A 151 -10.90 24.02 -27.37
C ASN A 151 -9.38 24.23 -27.53
N ILE A 152 -8.58 23.35 -26.94
CA ILE A 152 -7.12 23.38 -27.00
C ILE A 152 -6.64 22.27 -27.93
N LYS A 153 -6.45 22.61 -29.21
CA LYS A 153 -5.98 21.67 -30.25
C LYS A 153 -4.69 20.96 -29.85
N LYS A 154 -3.78 21.64 -29.16
CA LYS A 154 -2.51 21.06 -28.71
C LYS A 154 -2.68 19.84 -27.78
N LEU A 155 -3.78 19.75 -27.02
CA LEU A 155 -4.06 18.59 -26.17
C LEU A 155 -4.66 17.40 -26.94
N LYS A 156 -5.16 17.61 -28.16
CA LYS A 156 -5.82 16.58 -28.98
C LYS A 156 -4.88 15.81 -29.91
N SER A 157 -3.77 16.42 -30.34
CA SER A 157 -3.05 15.96 -31.54
C SER A 157 -1.54 15.75 -31.37
N HIS A 158 -1.05 15.34 -30.20
CA HIS A 158 0.39 15.21 -29.97
C HIS A 158 0.79 14.10 -28.99
N LYS A 159 2.08 13.76 -29.08
CA LYS A 159 2.87 13.04 -28.07
C LYS A 159 3.11 13.97 -26.88
N ILE A 160 2.39 13.80 -25.76
CA ILE A 160 2.74 14.55 -24.53
C ILE A 160 3.97 13.89 -23.92
N ASN A 161 5.05 14.66 -23.80
CA ASN A 161 6.29 14.20 -23.19
C ASN A 161 6.10 14.04 -21.68
N LEU A 162 6.39 12.85 -21.18
CA LEU A 162 6.35 12.47 -19.76
C LEU A 162 7.76 12.31 -19.17
N LYS A 163 8.82 12.58 -19.94
CA LYS A 163 10.20 12.44 -19.48
C LYS A 163 10.42 13.19 -18.17
N GLY A 164 10.93 12.46 -17.17
CA GLY A 164 11.28 13.01 -15.86
C GLY A 164 10.12 13.16 -14.88
N THR A 165 8.87 12.85 -15.27
CA THR A 165 7.73 12.92 -14.34
C THR A 165 7.92 11.93 -13.20
N LYS A 166 7.68 12.39 -11.98
CA LYS A 166 7.76 11.63 -10.74
C LYS A 166 6.39 11.56 -10.08
N ASN A 167 5.95 10.36 -9.75
CA ASN A 167 4.62 10.11 -9.22
C ASN A 167 4.74 9.26 -7.96
N TRP A 168 4.10 9.72 -6.88
CA TRP A 168 3.95 8.95 -5.66
C TRP A 168 2.52 8.47 -5.57
N PHE A 169 2.33 7.21 -5.20
CA PHE A 169 1.02 6.61 -5.13
C PHE A 169 0.92 5.60 -4.00
N GLU A 170 -0.31 5.39 -3.57
CA GLU A 170 -0.68 4.39 -2.58
C GLU A 170 -1.84 3.57 -3.14
N VAL A 171 -1.88 2.28 -2.80
CA VAL A 171 -2.97 1.38 -3.15
C VAL A 171 -3.56 0.85 -1.86
N LYS A 172 -4.86 1.00 -1.69
CA LYS A 172 -5.61 0.50 -0.55
C LYS A 172 -7.06 0.25 -0.96
N ASP A 173 -7.65 -0.84 -0.47
CA ASP A 173 -9.06 -1.18 -0.68
C ASP A 173 -9.47 -1.15 -2.16
N GLY A 174 -8.59 -1.67 -3.02
CA GLY A 174 -8.79 -1.74 -4.46
C GLY A 174 -8.77 -0.40 -5.20
N ARG A 175 -8.29 0.67 -4.56
CA ARG A 175 -8.12 2.00 -5.16
C ARG A 175 -6.66 2.43 -5.16
N VAL A 176 -6.25 3.01 -6.27
CA VAL A 176 -4.95 3.68 -6.43
C VAL A 176 -5.15 5.17 -6.21
N VAL A 177 -4.45 5.74 -5.24
CA VAL A 177 -4.42 7.18 -4.97
C VAL A 177 -3.08 7.73 -5.44
N VAL A 178 -3.12 8.67 -6.39
CA VAL A 178 -1.94 9.36 -6.92
C VAL A 178 -1.83 10.72 -6.26
N LYS A 179 -0.70 10.95 -5.58
CA LYS A 179 -0.39 12.23 -4.92
C LYS A 179 -0.17 13.33 -5.96
N GLU A 180 -0.35 14.58 -5.55
CA GLU A 180 -0.14 15.73 -6.43
C GLU A 180 1.26 15.69 -7.07
N PHE A 181 1.31 15.80 -8.39
CA PHE A 181 2.54 15.98 -9.14
C PHE A 181 2.40 17.07 -10.21
N PRO A 182 3.49 17.80 -10.51
CA PRO A 182 3.50 18.80 -11.55
C PRO A 182 3.74 18.17 -12.94
N LEU A 183 3.09 18.72 -13.96
CA LEU A 183 3.37 18.44 -15.36
C LEU A 183 3.35 19.73 -16.16
N LYS A 184 4.39 19.98 -16.96
CA LYS A 184 4.45 21.11 -17.89
C LYS A 184 4.34 20.61 -19.31
N TYR A 185 3.41 21.14 -20.08
CA TYR A 185 3.25 20.76 -21.48
C TYR A 185 2.87 21.95 -22.35
N GLN A 186 3.72 22.26 -23.34
CA GLN A 186 3.45 23.32 -24.33
C GLN A 186 3.12 24.70 -23.70
N GLY A 187 3.68 25.00 -22.53
CA GLY A 187 3.42 26.23 -21.77
C GLY A 187 2.22 26.16 -20.82
N ILE A 188 1.51 25.03 -20.76
CA ILE A 188 0.47 24.75 -19.77
C ILE A 188 1.14 24.14 -18.53
N ASP A 189 1.07 24.85 -17.40
CA ASP A 189 1.49 24.32 -16.10
C ASP A 189 0.31 23.59 -15.46
N MET A 190 0.49 22.32 -15.10
CA MET A 190 -0.54 21.48 -14.48
C MET A 190 -0.07 20.92 -13.14
N LYS A 191 -0.98 20.84 -12.18
CA LYS A 191 -0.88 20.01 -10.98
C LYS A 191 -1.97 18.96 -11.02
N ILE A 192 -1.58 17.69 -10.94
CA ILE A 192 -2.48 16.55 -11.14
C ILE A 192 -2.49 15.71 -9.87
N ALA A 193 -3.66 15.45 -9.32
CA ALA A 193 -3.87 14.55 -8.19
C ALA A 193 -5.19 13.79 -8.38
N GLY A 194 -5.34 12.63 -7.75
CA GLY A 194 -6.61 11.92 -7.83
C GLY A 194 -6.51 10.45 -7.48
N SER A 195 -7.52 9.70 -7.89
CA SER A 195 -7.58 8.26 -7.69
C SER A 195 -8.25 7.54 -8.85
N HIS A 196 -8.01 6.25 -8.93
CA HIS A 196 -8.80 5.36 -9.76
C HIS A 196 -8.98 4.01 -9.08
N GLY A 197 -10.08 3.33 -9.36
CA GLY A 197 -10.29 1.96 -8.91
C GLY A 197 -9.67 0.94 -9.87
N ILE A 198 -9.49 -0.30 -9.39
CA ILE A 198 -9.18 -1.47 -10.23
C ILE A 198 -10.24 -1.68 -11.32
N SER A 199 -11.47 -1.20 -11.08
CA SER A 199 -12.58 -1.19 -12.04
C SER A 199 -12.43 -0.14 -13.16
N GLN A 200 -11.34 0.62 -13.15
CA GLN A 200 -10.99 1.69 -14.11
C GLN A 200 -11.92 2.91 -14.06
N ASP A 201 -12.72 3.05 -13.00
CA ASP A 201 -13.33 4.31 -12.63
C ASP A 201 -12.23 5.30 -12.23
N ILE A 202 -12.29 6.52 -12.75
CA ILE A 202 -11.31 7.57 -12.49
C ILE A 202 -11.96 8.74 -11.76
N ASP A 203 -11.21 9.36 -10.86
CA ASP A 203 -11.56 10.62 -10.23
C ASP A 203 -10.28 11.46 -10.03
N TYR A 204 -10.05 12.40 -10.93
CA TYR A 204 -8.85 13.24 -10.95
C TYR A 204 -9.20 14.72 -10.94
N ASP A 205 -8.41 15.47 -10.18
CA ASP A 205 -8.37 16.92 -10.15
C ASP A 205 -7.10 17.40 -10.84
N ILE A 206 -7.27 18.28 -11.83
CA ILE A 206 -6.17 18.89 -12.58
C ILE A 206 -6.32 20.40 -12.44
N LEU A 207 -5.37 21.04 -11.76
CA LEU A 207 -5.24 22.49 -11.74
C LEU A 207 -4.32 22.90 -12.89
N ALA A 208 -4.86 23.58 -13.88
CA ALA A 208 -4.13 23.99 -15.08
C ALA A 208 -4.06 25.52 -15.19
N LYS A 209 -2.85 26.05 -15.36
CA LYS A 209 -2.59 27.42 -15.79
C LYS A 209 -2.36 27.40 -17.29
N ILE A 210 -3.36 27.84 -18.05
CA ILE A 210 -3.43 27.69 -19.51
C ILE A 210 -3.15 29.05 -20.16
N PRO A 211 -2.14 29.17 -21.04
CA PRO A 211 -1.97 30.37 -21.85
C PRO A 211 -3.20 30.60 -22.74
N THR A 212 -3.78 31.79 -22.69
CA THR A 212 -5.03 32.12 -23.41
C THR A 212 -4.92 31.94 -24.91
N LYS A 213 -3.73 32.21 -25.46
CA LYS A 213 -3.38 31.96 -26.88
C LYS A 213 -3.52 30.51 -27.34
N LEU A 214 -3.58 29.53 -26.42
CA LEU A 214 -3.77 28.11 -26.76
C LEU A 214 -5.24 27.70 -26.83
N ILE A 215 -6.14 28.52 -26.30
CA ILE A 215 -7.59 28.34 -26.38
C ILE A 215 -8.02 28.92 -27.73
N ASP A 216 -8.45 28.06 -28.65
CA ASP A 216 -8.94 28.52 -29.94
C ASP A 216 -10.30 29.21 -29.73
N LYS A 217 -10.46 30.43 -30.27
CA LYS A 217 -11.69 31.23 -30.12
C LYS A 217 -12.77 30.86 -31.14
N ASN A 218 -12.43 30.02 -32.12
CA ASN A 218 -13.32 29.56 -33.18
C ASN A 218 -13.63 28.06 -32.97
N PRO A 219 -14.57 27.73 -32.08
CA PRO A 219 -14.86 26.34 -31.73
C PRO A 219 -15.52 25.58 -32.89
N VAL A 220 -14.89 24.48 -33.29
CA VAL A 220 -15.47 23.54 -34.25
C VAL A 220 -16.06 22.36 -33.47
N GLY A 221 -17.37 22.14 -33.61
CA GLY A 221 -18.10 21.07 -32.93
C GLY A 221 -18.79 21.48 -31.63
N SER A 222 -19.84 20.73 -31.27
CA SER A 222 -20.75 21.07 -30.17
C SER A 222 -20.08 21.08 -28.79
N ALA A 223 -19.08 20.23 -28.56
CA ALA A 223 -18.36 20.17 -27.29
C ALA A 223 -17.51 21.44 -27.05
N ALA A 224 -16.75 21.86 -28.07
CA ALA A 224 -15.94 23.07 -28.02
C ALA A 224 -16.80 24.33 -27.86
N LYS A 225 -17.93 24.41 -28.58
CA LYS A 225 -18.87 25.53 -28.48
C LYS A 225 -19.43 25.68 -27.06
N LYS A 226 -19.92 24.58 -26.48
CA LYS A 226 -20.41 24.54 -25.09
C LYS A 226 -19.32 24.86 -24.07
N GLY A 227 -18.11 24.35 -24.32
CA GLY A 227 -16.92 24.60 -23.51
C GLY A 227 -16.56 26.07 -23.41
N LEU A 228 -16.37 26.75 -24.55
CA LEU A 228 -16.08 28.18 -24.56
C LEU A 228 -17.22 29.02 -23.99
N ALA A 229 -18.47 28.69 -24.30
CA ALA A 229 -19.63 29.38 -23.72
C ALA A 229 -19.63 29.27 -22.18
N LEU A 230 -19.31 28.10 -21.63
CA LEU A 230 -19.19 27.90 -20.19
C LEU A 230 -17.99 28.69 -19.62
N LEU A 231 -16.85 28.68 -20.30
CA LEU A 231 -15.65 29.41 -19.87
C LEU A 231 -15.93 30.92 -19.80
N ASN A 232 -16.53 31.49 -20.84
CA ASN A 232 -16.92 32.90 -20.90
C ASN A 232 -17.99 33.23 -19.86
N SER A 233 -19.02 32.39 -19.70
CA SER A 233 -20.05 32.58 -18.67
C SER A 233 -19.46 32.61 -17.27
N GLN A 234 -18.50 31.72 -16.97
CA GLN A 234 -17.80 31.74 -15.70
C GLN A 234 -16.94 32.99 -15.56
N ALA A 235 -16.21 33.40 -16.59
CA ALA A 235 -15.38 34.61 -16.53
C ALA A 235 -16.20 35.87 -16.28
N SER A 236 -17.32 36.04 -16.98
CA SER A 236 -18.26 37.15 -16.74
C SER A 236 -18.78 37.18 -15.31
N LYS A 237 -19.15 36.02 -14.74
CA LYS A 237 -19.58 35.91 -13.32
C LYS A 237 -18.49 36.29 -12.33
N LEU A 238 -17.23 36.18 -12.74
CA LEU A 238 -16.06 36.46 -11.91
C LEU A 238 -15.46 37.86 -12.18
N GLY A 239 -16.07 38.65 -13.07
CA GLY A 239 -15.52 39.94 -13.50
C GLY A 239 -14.18 39.81 -14.24
N LEU A 240 -13.86 38.63 -14.78
CA LEU A 240 -12.61 38.35 -15.47
C LEU A 240 -12.80 38.52 -16.98
N ASN A 241 -11.87 39.22 -17.62
CA ASN A 241 -11.75 39.19 -19.07
C ASN A 241 -10.67 38.17 -19.47
N ILE A 242 -11.10 37.00 -19.99
CA ILE A 242 -10.20 35.95 -20.47
C ILE A 242 -9.27 36.48 -21.56
N ASP A 243 -9.75 37.40 -22.40
CA ASP A 243 -8.98 37.92 -23.53
C ASP A 243 -7.90 38.93 -23.12
N ALA A 244 -8.02 39.52 -21.92
CA ALA A 244 -7.05 40.46 -21.38
C ALA A 244 -5.91 39.77 -20.60
N GLY A 245 -6.12 38.53 -20.16
CA GLY A 245 -5.14 37.77 -19.39
C GLY A 245 -4.17 36.99 -20.27
N GLU A 246 -2.89 36.92 -19.88
CA GLU A 246 -1.93 36.01 -20.53
C GLU A 246 -2.27 34.53 -20.23
N PHE A 247 -2.87 34.26 -19.07
CA PHE A 247 -3.24 32.93 -18.62
C PHE A 247 -4.64 32.88 -18.01
N VAL A 248 -5.25 31.70 -18.09
CA VAL A 248 -6.47 31.34 -17.38
C VAL A 248 -6.19 30.14 -16.49
N ASN A 249 -6.56 30.24 -15.22
CA ASN A 249 -6.47 29.13 -14.29
C ASN A 249 -7.78 28.35 -14.28
N VAL A 250 -7.70 27.05 -14.55
CA VAL A 250 -8.84 26.16 -14.66
C VAL A 250 -8.63 24.97 -13.73
N LYS A 251 -9.60 24.71 -12.84
CA LYS A 251 -9.72 23.43 -12.15
C LYS A 251 -10.58 22.49 -12.99
N ILE A 252 -9.96 21.46 -13.53
CA ILE A 252 -10.59 20.43 -14.36
C ILE A 252 -10.83 19.20 -13.48
N LYS A 253 -12.07 18.71 -13.45
CA LYS A 253 -12.47 17.47 -12.79
C LYS A 253 -12.73 16.41 -13.85
N LEU A 254 -11.98 15.32 -13.78
CA LEU A 254 -12.03 14.19 -14.71
C LEU A 254 -12.59 12.97 -13.97
N THR A 255 -13.78 12.53 -14.39
CA THR A 255 -14.50 11.37 -13.80
C THR A 255 -14.90 10.36 -14.88
N GLY A 256 -15.65 9.32 -14.52
CA GLY A 256 -16.10 8.28 -15.45
C GLY A 256 -15.06 7.17 -15.58
N SER A 257 -14.75 6.74 -16.80
CA SER A 257 -13.69 5.74 -17.04
C SER A 257 -12.68 6.25 -18.07
N ILE A 258 -11.52 5.60 -18.16
CA ILE A 258 -10.49 5.95 -19.17
C ILE A 258 -11.04 5.86 -20.60
N SER A 259 -11.94 4.90 -20.86
CA SER A 259 -12.52 4.68 -22.19
C SER A 259 -13.69 5.61 -22.52
N LYS A 260 -14.36 6.14 -21.49
CA LYS A 260 -15.49 7.09 -21.58
C LYS A 260 -15.34 8.17 -20.48
N PRO A 261 -14.37 9.10 -20.62
CA PRO A 261 -14.11 10.09 -19.58
C PRO A 261 -15.19 11.17 -19.57
N LYS A 262 -15.52 11.67 -18.38
CA LYS A 262 -16.40 12.81 -18.17
C LYS A 262 -15.58 13.98 -17.64
N VAL A 263 -15.53 15.05 -18.42
CA VAL A 263 -14.78 16.26 -18.06
C VAL A 263 -15.74 17.35 -17.61
N SER A 264 -15.47 17.97 -16.47
CA SER A 264 -16.09 19.23 -16.06
C SER A 264 -14.98 20.19 -15.64
N PHE A 265 -15.22 21.49 -15.69
CA PHE A 265 -14.20 22.46 -15.32
C PHE A 265 -14.80 23.72 -14.72
N LYS A 266 -13.99 24.38 -13.89
CA LYS A 266 -14.28 25.69 -13.31
C LYS A 266 -13.08 26.61 -13.37
N LEU A 267 -13.32 27.89 -13.66
CA LEU A 267 -12.34 28.95 -13.46
C LEU A 267 -12.04 29.09 -11.98
N VAL A 268 -10.76 29.25 -11.67
CA VAL A 268 -10.27 29.54 -10.32
C VAL A 268 -9.45 30.81 -10.36
N GLY A 269 -9.47 31.58 -9.26
CA GLY A 269 -8.65 32.79 -9.16
C GLY A 269 -7.15 32.46 -9.19
N SER A 270 -6.31 33.48 -9.15
CA SER A 270 -4.87 33.30 -8.88
C SER A 270 -4.69 32.59 -7.52
N GLY A 271 -4.47 31.28 -7.52
CA GLY A 271 -4.29 30.47 -6.30
C GLY A 271 -5.08 29.16 -6.20
N GLY A 272 -5.98 28.84 -7.14
CA GLY A 272 -6.72 27.56 -7.11
C GLY A 272 -8.00 27.57 -6.28
N THR A 273 -8.31 28.69 -5.63
CA THR A 273 -9.56 28.90 -4.88
C THR A 273 -10.64 29.52 -5.78
N SER A 274 -11.89 29.11 -5.60
CA SER A 274 -13.02 29.69 -6.33
C SER A 274 -13.18 31.17 -5.95
N VAL A 275 -13.40 32.03 -6.94
CA VAL A 275 -13.46 33.50 -6.82
C VAL A 275 -14.60 34.01 -5.91
N LYS A 276 -15.46 33.14 -5.35
CA LYS A 276 -16.35 33.52 -4.24
C LYS A 276 -15.63 34.06 -3.00
N GLU A 277 -14.33 33.81 -2.82
CA GLU A 277 -13.54 34.41 -1.73
C GLU A 277 -12.83 35.73 -2.11
N VAL A 278 -12.66 36.00 -3.41
CA VAL A 278 -12.00 37.23 -3.89
C VAL A 278 -13.01 38.37 -4.06
N VAL A 279 -14.27 38.07 -4.35
CA VAL A 279 -15.34 39.07 -4.47
C VAL A 279 -15.70 39.69 -3.10
N THR A 280 -15.45 38.99 -2.00
CA THR A 280 -15.73 39.48 -0.62
C THR A 280 -14.82 40.64 -0.19
N GLN A 281 -13.69 40.86 -0.87
CA GLN A 281 -12.75 41.94 -0.52
C GLN A 281 -13.00 43.26 -1.27
N LYS A 282 -13.90 43.30 -2.26
CA LYS A 282 -14.20 44.52 -3.03
C LYS A 282 -15.67 44.95 -3.04
N LEU A 283 -16.57 44.22 -2.39
CA LEU A 283 -18.01 44.55 -2.32
C LEU A 283 -18.44 45.03 -0.92
N ASN A 284 -17.57 45.79 -0.22
CA ASN A 284 -17.89 46.45 1.04
C ASN A 284 -18.28 47.93 0.86
N GLU A 285 -18.71 48.31 -0.34
CA GLU A 285 -19.47 49.53 -0.57
C GLU A 285 -20.70 49.17 -1.40
N VAL A 286 -21.85 49.64 -0.95
CA VAL A 286 -23.22 49.40 -1.44
C VAL A 286 -23.99 48.26 -0.75
N LYS A 287 -24.69 48.74 0.28
CA LYS A 287 -25.70 48.18 1.18
C LYS A 287 -26.70 47.15 0.63
N ASP A 288 -27.08 46.29 1.59
CA ASP A 288 -28.40 45.73 1.90
C ASP A 288 -29.17 44.97 0.82
N SER A 289 -29.19 43.63 0.96
CA SER A 289 -30.43 42.85 1.12
C SER A 289 -30.14 41.34 1.08
N VAL A 290 -30.85 40.58 1.91
CA VAL A 290 -30.94 39.10 1.96
C VAL A 290 -29.84 38.37 2.73
N ILE A 291 -29.81 38.59 4.05
CA ILE A 291 -29.44 37.54 5.01
C ILE A 291 -30.70 36.70 5.22
N THR A 292 -30.71 35.44 4.75
CA THR A 292 -31.37 34.23 5.32
C THR A 292 -31.44 33.16 4.21
N GLU A 293 -30.33 32.43 3.98
CA GLU A 293 -30.28 31.12 3.26
C GLU A 293 -28.83 30.58 3.14
N VAL A 294 -27.81 31.38 3.47
CA VAL A 294 -26.39 30.97 3.37
C VAL A 294 -25.83 30.34 4.66
N LYS A 295 -26.43 30.61 5.83
CA LYS A 295 -25.97 29.99 7.10
C LYS A 295 -26.28 28.49 7.17
N GLU A 296 -27.42 28.05 6.65
CA GLU A 296 -27.83 26.63 6.73
C GLU A 296 -26.97 25.70 5.87
N VAL A 297 -26.42 26.16 4.75
CA VAL A 297 -25.58 25.34 3.86
C VAL A 297 -24.14 25.26 4.36
N VAL A 298 -23.63 26.31 5.02
CA VAL A 298 -22.28 26.33 5.61
C VAL A 298 -22.25 25.55 6.92
N ASP A 299 -23.28 25.67 7.76
CA ASP A 299 -23.38 24.90 9.01
C ASP A 299 -23.63 23.40 8.72
N ASN A 300 -24.47 23.05 7.73
CA ASN A 300 -24.64 21.64 7.33
C ASN A 300 -23.37 21.02 6.72
N GLN A 301 -22.56 21.80 5.98
CA GLN A 301 -21.29 21.28 5.44
C GLN A 301 -20.23 21.11 6.54
N LYS A 302 -20.22 22.00 7.53
CA LYS A 302 -19.35 21.90 8.70
C LYS A 302 -19.76 20.71 9.58
N GLU A 303 -21.04 20.53 9.87
CA GLU A 303 -21.54 19.37 10.60
C GLU A 303 -21.28 18.06 9.86
N LYS A 304 -21.41 18.04 8.52
CA LYS A 304 -21.13 16.84 7.73
C LYS A 304 -19.64 16.48 7.73
N LEU A 305 -18.75 17.47 7.64
CA LEU A 305 -17.30 17.25 7.75
C LEU A 305 -16.89 16.81 9.16
N GLU A 306 -17.48 17.40 10.21
CA GLU A 306 -17.26 16.99 11.59
C GLU A 306 -17.81 15.57 11.86
N ALA A 307 -18.96 15.21 11.29
CA ALA A 307 -19.52 13.87 11.37
C ALA A 307 -18.65 12.83 10.65
N GLU A 308 -18.13 13.16 9.47
CA GLU A 308 -17.20 12.29 8.73
C GLU A 308 -15.85 12.13 9.46
N ALA A 309 -15.33 13.18 10.08
CA ALA A 309 -14.12 13.12 10.91
C ALA A 309 -14.34 12.26 12.18
N ARG A 310 -15.47 12.44 12.88
CA ARG A 310 -15.86 11.60 14.03
C ARG A 310 -16.03 10.13 13.63
N ALA A 311 -16.65 9.85 12.49
CA ALA A 311 -16.82 8.48 11.98
C ALA A 311 -15.47 7.83 11.63
N LYS A 312 -14.55 8.57 10.99
CA LYS A 312 -13.19 8.08 10.69
C LYS A 312 -12.37 7.83 11.95
N LYS A 313 -12.46 8.72 12.95
CA LYS A 313 -11.81 8.53 14.25
C LYS A 313 -12.33 7.28 14.97
N ALA A 314 -13.65 7.11 15.05
CA ALA A 314 -14.25 5.93 15.67
C ALA A 314 -13.88 4.62 14.93
N ALA A 315 -13.79 4.66 13.59
CA ALA A 315 -13.35 3.52 12.79
C ALA A 315 -11.89 3.15 13.07
N LEU A 316 -11.00 4.14 13.15
CA LEU A 316 -9.58 3.94 13.48
C LEU A 316 -9.39 3.41 14.90
N GLU A 317 -10.13 3.92 15.88
CA GLU A 317 -10.10 3.42 17.26
C GLU A 317 -10.60 1.97 17.35
N LYS A 318 -11.68 1.64 16.64
CA LYS A 318 -12.20 0.27 16.57
C LYS A 318 -11.19 -0.70 15.92
N GLU A 319 -10.55 -0.29 14.85
CA GLU A 319 -9.53 -1.08 14.15
C GLU A 319 -8.29 -1.29 15.03
N MET A 320 -7.81 -0.22 15.68
CA MET A 320 -6.69 -0.27 16.65
C MET A 320 -7.00 -1.29 17.76
N ASN A 321 -8.15 -1.17 18.42
CA ASN A 321 -8.54 -2.04 19.52
C ASN A 321 -8.69 -3.50 19.06
N ALA A 322 -9.26 -3.74 17.88
CA ALA A 322 -9.39 -5.08 17.32
C ALA A 322 -8.02 -5.70 16.97
N ARG A 323 -7.04 -4.90 16.57
CA ARG A 323 -5.68 -5.35 16.26
C ARG A 323 -4.87 -5.62 17.52
N ILE A 324 -4.97 -4.76 18.54
CA ILE A 324 -4.35 -4.97 19.86
C ILE A 324 -4.89 -6.25 20.50
N LYS A 325 -6.22 -6.44 20.51
CA LYS A 325 -6.85 -7.65 21.05
C LYS A 325 -6.32 -8.91 20.39
N ARG A 326 -6.27 -8.96 19.06
CA ARG A 326 -5.74 -10.13 18.32
C ARG A 326 -4.28 -10.45 18.66
N ILE A 327 -3.45 -9.43 18.90
CA ILE A 327 -2.04 -9.63 19.26
C ILE A 327 -1.93 -10.20 20.68
N ASN A 328 -2.71 -9.66 21.62
CA ASN A 328 -2.73 -10.15 23.00
C ASN A 328 -3.25 -11.58 23.09
N ASP A 329 -4.38 -11.88 22.46
CA ASP A 329 -4.99 -13.22 22.45
C ASP A 329 -4.00 -14.26 21.85
N ALA A 330 -3.30 -13.91 20.76
CA ALA A 330 -2.33 -14.78 20.13
C ALA A 330 -1.07 -14.99 20.99
N ALA A 331 -0.61 -13.93 21.67
CA ALA A 331 0.53 -13.99 22.57
C ALA A 331 0.23 -14.83 23.81
N GLU A 332 -0.94 -14.66 24.42
CA GLU A 332 -1.39 -15.44 25.58
C GLU A 332 -1.53 -16.92 25.24
N LYS A 333 -2.18 -17.24 24.10
CA LYS A 333 -2.31 -18.62 23.63
C LYS A 333 -0.93 -19.28 23.40
N SER A 334 0.01 -18.54 22.83
CA SER A 334 1.37 -19.02 22.58
C SER A 334 2.16 -19.20 23.89
N ALA A 335 2.08 -18.25 24.80
CA ALA A 335 2.71 -18.30 26.12
C ALA A 335 2.19 -19.49 26.93
N ASN A 336 0.87 -19.72 26.96
CA ASN A 336 0.27 -20.86 27.65
C ASN A 336 0.70 -22.19 27.04
N LYS A 337 0.77 -22.29 25.71
CA LYS A 337 1.28 -23.49 25.04
C LYS A 337 2.73 -23.80 25.44
N VAL A 338 3.61 -22.81 25.48
CA VAL A 338 5.01 -22.97 25.90
C VAL A 338 5.11 -23.44 27.36
N ARG A 339 4.28 -22.88 28.25
CA ARG A 339 4.23 -23.31 29.67
C ARG A 339 3.77 -24.76 29.80
N GLU A 340 2.73 -25.17 29.07
CA GLU A 340 2.22 -26.53 29.09
C GLU A 340 3.21 -27.55 28.51
N GLU A 341 3.88 -27.22 27.41
CA GLU A 341 4.94 -28.06 26.85
C GLU A 341 6.13 -28.19 27.81
N GLY A 342 6.49 -27.10 28.49
CA GLY A 342 7.52 -27.11 29.54
C GLY A 342 7.16 -28.03 30.72
N LYS A 343 5.92 -27.97 31.21
CA LYS A 343 5.43 -28.86 32.27
C LYS A 343 5.47 -30.33 31.85
N LYS A 344 5.03 -30.64 30.61
CA LYS A 344 5.06 -32.00 30.06
C LYS A 344 6.50 -32.53 29.96
N ALA A 345 7.42 -31.73 29.43
CA ALA A 345 8.83 -32.11 29.35
C ALA A 345 9.45 -32.34 30.74
N ALA A 346 9.15 -31.48 31.71
CA ALA A 346 9.61 -31.63 33.08
C ALA A 346 9.05 -32.91 33.73
N ALA A 347 7.78 -33.23 33.53
CA ALA A 347 7.16 -34.46 34.03
C ALA A 347 7.78 -35.73 33.43
N GLN A 348 8.10 -35.72 32.13
CA GLN A 348 8.80 -36.83 31.47
C GLN A 348 10.20 -37.03 32.04
N VAL A 349 10.96 -35.95 32.24
CA VAL A 349 12.30 -36.01 32.86
C VAL A 349 12.23 -36.56 34.28
N LYS A 350 11.24 -36.15 35.09
CA LYS A 350 11.04 -36.71 36.43
C LYS A 350 10.72 -38.20 36.39
N THR A 351 9.80 -38.60 35.52
CA THR A 351 9.37 -40.01 35.38
C THR A 351 10.55 -40.90 35.03
N GLU A 352 11.35 -40.53 34.02
CA GLU A 352 12.49 -41.34 33.60
C GLU A 352 13.62 -41.31 34.64
N GLY A 353 13.94 -40.14 35.19
CA GLY A 353 14.99 -40.03 36.22
C GLY A 353 14.67 -40.81 37.49
N TYR A 354 13.40 -40.85 37.90
CA TYR A 354 12.96 -41.62 39.07
C TYR A 354 13.01 -43.12 38.79
N LYS A 355 12.58 -43.56 37.60
CA LYS A 355 12.71 -44.95 37.15
C LYS A 355 14.16 -45.42 37.17
N GLN A 356 15.10 -44.60 36.68
CA GLN A 356 16.53 -44.91 36.74
C GLN A 356 17.05 -44.99 38.19
N ALA A 357 16.60 -44.09 39.06
CA ALA A 357 16.97 -44.11 40.47
C ALA A 357 16.45 -45.37 41.19
N ASP A 358 15.23 -45.81 40.89
CA ASP A 358 14.65 -47.02 41.48
C ASP A 358 15.34 -48.30 40.97
N LEU A 359 15.74 -48.33 39.68
CA LEU A 359 16.54 -49.41 39.11
C LEU A 359 17.91 -49.57 39.78
N LEU A 360 18.56 -48.47 40.19
CA LEU A 360 19.83 -48.53 40.94
C LEU A 360 19.66 -49.25 42.28
N VAL A 361 18.55 -49.04 42.98
CA VAL A 361 18.27 -49.70 44.26
C VAL A 361 17.91 -51.18 44.04
N GLN A 362 17.15 -51.51 43.00
CA GLN A 362 16.80 -52.89 42.67
C GLN A 362 18.04 -53.73 42.29
N LYS A 363 18.96 -53.18 41.50
CA LYS A 363 20.19 -53.87 41.07
C LYS A 363 21.18 -54.16 42.20
N ALA A 364 21.05 -53.51 43.35
CA ALA A 364 21.96 -53.70 44.48
C ALA A 364 21.74 -55.02 45.26
N GLY A 365 20.62 -55.71 45.04
CA GLY A 365 20.31 -57.01 45.66
C GLY A 365 20.17 -56.95 47.19
N SER A 366 20.42 -58.08 47.86
CA SER A 366 20.16 -58.27 49.30
C SER A 366 21.30 -57.83 50.23
N ASN A 367 22.47 -57.45 49.70
CA ASN A 367 23.62 -57.06 50.53
C ASN A 367 23.38 -55.70 51.21
N PRO A 368 23.40 -55.61 52.56
CA PRO A 368 23.05 -54.38 53.29
C PRO A 368 23.91 -53.16 52.93
N PHE A 369 25.22 -53.35 52.73
CA PHE A 369 26.14 -52.26 52.41
C PHE A 369 25.95 -51.75 50.98
N LYS A 370 25.79 -52.66 50.01
CA LYS A 370 25.52 -52.29 48.61
C LYS A 370 24.17 -51.59 48.46
N LYS A 371 23.14 -52.07 49.18
CA LYS A 371 21.80 -51.48 49.18
C LYS A 371 21.81 -50.06 49.76
N LYS A 372 22.53 -49.82 50.85
CA LYS A 372 22.66 -48.49 51.47
C LYS A 372 23.40 -47.50 50.55
N ALA A 373 24.47 -47.94 49.89
CA ALA A 373 25.18 -47.12 48.90
C ALA A 373 24.29 -46.76 47.69
N ALA A 374 23.53 -47.74 47.17
CA ALA A 374 22.60 -47.52 46.06
C ALA A 374 21.45 -46.57 46.42
N GLN A 375 20.94 -46.62 47.65
CA GLN A 375 19.92 -45.67 48.15
C GLN A 375 20.43 -44.23 48.19
N ILE A 376 21.69 -44.01 48.59
CA ILE A 376 22.32 -42.68 48.59
C ILE A 376 22.46 -42.16 47.15
N ALA A 377 22.94 -43.01 46.24
CA ALA A 377 23.07 -42.67 44.83
C ALA A 377 21.71 -42.34 44.19
N ALA A 378 20.68 -43.16 44.45
CA ALA A 378 19.32 -42.93 44.00
C ALA A 378 18.74 -41.61 44.54
N LYS A 379 18.96 -41.30 45.82
CA LYS A 379 18.52 -40.03 46.43
C LYS A 379 19.20 -38.82 45.77
N LYS A 380 20.50 -38.91 45.47
CA LYS A 380 21.23 -37.86 44.74
C LYS A 380 20.69 -37.69 43.32
N LEU A 381 20.44 -38.80 42.61
CA LEU A 381 19.89 -38.77 41.25
C LEU A 381 18.47 -38.17 41.20
N LYS A 382 17.60 -38.51 42.16
CA LYS A 382 16.26 -37.89 42.29
C LYS A 382 16.37 -36.38 42.50
N LYS A 383 17.27 -35.92 43.39
CA LYS A 383 17.52 -34.49 43.63
C LYS A 383 18.04 -33.75 42.39
N GLU A 384 18.96 -34.36 41.63
CA GLU A 384 19.44 -33.76 40.37
C GLU A 384 18.37 -33.74 39.27
N THR A 385 17.52 -34.76 39.23
CA THR A 385 16.38 -34.84 38.31
C THR A 385 15.36 -33.75 38.62
N ASP A 386 15.01 -33.54 39.89
CA ASP A 386 14.13 -32.45 40.32
C ASP A 386 14.70 -31.08 39.89
N LYS A 387 16.00 -30.85 40.14
CA LYS A 387 16.67 -29.61 39.73
C LYS A 387 16.60 -29.38 38.21
N LYS A 388 16.79 -30.42 37.39
CA LYS A 388 16.67 -30.32 35.93
C LYS A 388 15.24 -30.05 35.49
N ALA A 389 14.26 -30.71 36.10
CA ALA A 389 12.84 -30.46 35.82
C ALA A 389 12.44 -29.02 36.16
N ASP A 390 12.89 -28.50 37.30
CA ASP A 390 12.65 -27.10 37.70
C ASP A 390 13.29 -26.12 36.72
N GLN A 391 14.51 -26.39 36.25
CA GLN A 391 15.17 -25.57 35.21
C GLN A 391 14.39 -25.55 33.89
N ILE A 392 13.79 -26.67 33.49
CA ILE A 392 12.94 -26.75 32.28
C ILE A 392 11.71 -25.86 32.46
N ILE A 393 11.04 -25.93 33.61
CA ILE A 393 9.86 -25.10 33.92
C ILE A 393 10.25 -23.61 33.94
N GLN A 394 11.36 -23.25 34.61
CA GLN A 394 11.85 -21.87 34.65
C GLN A 394 12.17 -21.33 33.25
N LYS A 395 12.81 -22.13 32.40
CA LYS A 395 13.11 -21.75 31.01
C LYS A 395 11.84 -21.57 30.17
N ALA A 396 10.86 -22.44 30.34
CA ALA A 396 9.56 -22.34 29.67
C ALA A 396 8.81 -21.07 30.11
N ASN A 397 8.77 -20.77 31.41
CA ASN A 397 8.17 -19.54 31.93
C ASN A 397 8.88 -18.30 31.38
N LYS A 398 10.22 -18.27 31.42
CA LYS A 398 11.01 -17.15 30.87
C LYS A 398 10.76 -16.92 29.38
N ASN A 399 10.55 -17.99 28.61
CA ASN A 399 10.23 -17.89 27.19
C ASN A 399 8.79 -17.41 26.97
N ALA A 400 7.84 -17.88 27.77
CA ALA A 400 6.46 -17.41 27.76
C ALA A 400 6.36 -15.91 28.08
N ASP A 401 7.12 -15.44 29.08
CA ASP A 401 7.14 -14.02 29.48
C ASP A 401 7.80 -13.14 28.40
N LYS A 402 8.80 -13.66 27.67
CA LYS A 402 9.35 -12.97 26.50
C LYS A 402 8.32 -12.80 25.38
N ILE A 403 7.44 -13.78 25.17
CA ILE A 403 6.39 -13.71 24.15
C ILE A 403 5.40 -12.60 24.51
N THR A 404 4.98 -12.50 25.77
CA THR A 404 4.07 -11.44 26.22
C THR A 404 4.74 -10.06 26.16
N GLN A 405 6.00 -9.93 26.60
CA GLN A 405 6.75 -8.66 26.48
C GLN A 405 6.89 -8.18 25.03
N GLN A 406 7.13 -9.09 24.08
CA GLN A 406 7.19 -8.74 22.67
C GLN A 406 5.83 -8.31 22.11
N ALA A 407 4.73 -8.88 22.62
CA ALA A 407 3.39 -8.46 22.28
C ALA A 407 3.12 -7.03 22.79
N ASP A 408 3.48 -6.73 24.04
CA ASP A 408 3.34 -5.39 24.64
C ASP A 408 4.11 -4.32 23.85
N GLN A 409 5.34 -4.62 23.42
CA GLN A 409 6.11 -3.70 22.58
C GLN A 409 5.45 -3.46 21.21
N LYS A 410 4.80 -4.48 20.63
CA LYS A 410 4.09 -4.36 19.35
C LYS A 410 2.80 -3.57 19.52
N THR A 411 2.03 -3.81 20.59
CA THR A 411 0.78 -3.09 20.86
C THR A 411 1.05 -1.62 21.18
N ALA A 412 2.14 -1.30 21.89
CA ALA A 412 2.57 0.08 22.13
C ALA A 412 2.89 0.83 20.82
N LYS A 413 3.59 0.18 19.88
CA LYS A 413 3.88 0.76 18.55
C LYS A 413 2.61 0.98 17.74
N ILE A 414 1.67 0.02 17.76
CA ILE A 414 0.37 0.14 17.09
C ILE A 414 -0.43 1.29 17.69
N LYS A 415 -0.47 1.40 19.03
CA LYS A 415 -1.16 2.50 19.70
C LYS A 415 -0.62 3.85 19.25
N LYS A 416 0.70 4.00 19.17
CA LYS A 416 1.35 5.22 18.66
C LYS A 416 1.01 5.50 17.20
N GLU A 417 1.10 4.50 16.33
CA GLU A 417 0.79 4.63 14.89
C GLU A 417 -0.67 5.08 14.64
N TYR A 418 -1.63 4.53 15.39
CA TYR A 418 -3.03 4.91 15.23
C TYR A 418 -3.34 6.26 15.89
N GLN A 419 -2.68 6.61 16.99
CA GLN A 419 -2.77 7.95 17.58
C GLN A 419 -2.28 9.02 16.59
N ASP A 420 -1.12 8.81 15.96
CA ASP A 420 -0.57 9.71 14.93
C ASP A 420 -1.49 9.86 13.70
N ARG A 421 -2.35 8.87 13.43
CA ARG A 421 -3.37 8.95 12.36
C ARG A 421 -4.62 9.69 12.80
N ILE A 422 -5.04 9.49 14.04
CA ILE A 422 -6.18 10.18 14.64
C ILE A 422 -5.89 11.67 14.78
N ASP A 423 -4.68 12.04 15.21
CA ASP A 423 -4.28 13.45 15.39
C ASP A 423 -4.12 14.22 14.07
N LYS A 424 -4.12 13.53 12.92
CA LYS A 424 -4.03 14.11 11.57
C LYS A 424 -5.39 14.31 10.89
N LEU A 425 -6.47 13.77 11.47
CA LEU A 425 -7.84 14.00 11.03
C LEU A 425 -8.38 15.28 11.66
#